data_AF-A0A923R5J1-F1
#
_entry.id   AF-A0A923R5J1-F1
#
_cell.length_a   1.000
_cell.length_b   1.000
_cell.length_c   1.000
_cell.angle_alpha   90.00
_cell.angle_beta   90.00
_cell.angle_gamma   90.00
#
_symmetry.space_group_name_H-M   'P 1'
#
loop_
_entity.id
_entity.type
_entity.pdbx_description
1 polymer ?
#
loop_
_entity_poly.entity_id
_entity_poly.type
_entity_poly.pdbx_seq_one_letter_code
_entity_poly.pdbx_strand_id
1 'polypeptide(L)'
;MSANQQSLVSLIKYHNDIMKTQLEWGTLKNYGTTQKYITMFLDKHLRTSDVFLSQLNYKFLVDFEMFLKAHQPTDHQKPCGQNTAMKHIERFRKMINMAIKYEWLEKDPFQKFKASFKKTSRESLTMVELTRIEEKVFTIPKLQQVKDLFIFSCYTGLAYADVMKLKPSDVILGMDGKAWITTSRKKTDMPVRIPLLGKANEIIKTYKNHPAVLAAESLLPNISNQKLNSYLKEIADLCGVQKNLTFHLARHTFATTITLTNGVPIETVSKLLGHSGIRTTQIYAKVIEKKVSDDMEVLRQKIEGVSLNITQTQTGS
;
A
#
# COMPACT_ATOMS: atom_id res chain seq x y z
N MET A 1 -7.16 -6.81 -43.37
CA MET A 1 -7.62 -7.90 -42.47
C MET A 1 -8.84 -7.38 -41.72
N SER A 2 -10.01 -7.96 -41.92
CA SER A 2 -11.27 -7.44 -41.37
C SER A 2 -11.30 -7.54 -39.83
N ALA A 3 -11.91 -6.56 -39.16
CA ALA A 3 -12.05 -6.46 -37.70
C ALA A 3 -12.73 -7.68 -37.00
N ASN A 4 -13.29 -8.63 -37.75
CA ASN A 4 -14.17 -9.69 -37.26
C ASN A 4 -13.51 -11.04 -36.89
N GLN A 5 -12.17 -11.15 -36.86
CA GLN A 5 -11.50 -12.45 -36.62
C GLN A 5 -10.62 -12.51 -35.36
N GLN A 6 -10.49 -11.42 -34.60
CA GLN A 6 -9.67 -11.47 -33.38
C GLN A 6 -10.45 -12.16 -32.24
N SER A 7 -9.75 -13.02 -31.50
CA SER A 7 -10.31 -13.77 -30.38
C SER A 7 -9.89 -13.18 -29.05
N LEU A 8 -10.59 -13.57 -27.98
CA LEU A 8 -10.26 -13.13 -26.64
C LEU A 8 -8.89 -13.66 -26.20
N VAL A 9 -8.59 -14.92 -26.49
CA VAL A 9 -7.28 -15.50 -26.14
C VAL A 9 -6.16 -14.85 -26.94
N SER A 10 -6.36 -14.53 -28.23
CA SER A 10 -5.34 -13.85 -29.04
C SER A 10 -5.04 -12.45 -28.49
N LEU A 11 -6.07 -11.68 -28.11
CA LEU A 11 -5.94 -10.38 -27.48
C LEU A 11 -5.15 -10.45 -26.18
N ILE A 12 -5.47 -11.38 -25.29
CA ILE A 12 -4.79 -11.51 -23.99
C ILE A 12 -3.32 -11.85 -24.19
N LYS A 13 -3.01 -12.79 -25.10
CA LYS A 13 -1.64 -13.17 -25.43
C LYS A 13 -0.86 -11.96 -25.96
N TYR A 14 -1.42 -11.28 -26.96
CA TYR A 14 -0.82 -10.10 -27.57
C TYR A 14 -0.55 -8.99 -26.55
N HIS A 15 -1.54 -8.68 -25.70
CA HIS A 15 -1.38 -7.71 -24.62
C HIS A 15 -0.24 -8.11 -23.67
N ASN A 16 -0.22 -9.36 -23.20
CA ASN A 16 0.78 -9.81 -22.24
C ASN A 16 2.19 -9.85 -22.85
N ASP A 17 2.33 -10.18 -24.13
CA ASP A 17 3.62 -10.19 -24.82
C ASP A 17 4.22 -8.78 -24.96
N ILE A 18 3.41 -7.78 -25.31
CA ILE A 18 3.86 -6.38 -25.36
C ILE A 18 4.24 -5.87 -23.97
N MET A 19 3.43 -6.21 -22.96
CA MET A 19 3.59 -5.67 -21.62
C MET A 19 4.76 -6.30 -20.84
N LYS A 20 5.37 -7.39 -21.33
CA LYS A 20 6.55 -8.03 -20.70
C LYS A 20 7.72 -7.08 -20.49
N THR A 21 7.97 -6.17 -21.43
CA THR A 21 9.09 -5.22 -21.36
C THR A 21 8.73 -3.91 -20.68
N GLN A 22 7.44 -3.63 -20.51
CA GLN A 22 6.95 -2.34 -19.99
C GLN A 22 6.48 -2.39 -18.53
N LEU A 23 6.11 -3.57 -18.02
CA LEU A 23 5.54 -3.72 -16.68
C LEU A 23 6.49 -4.45 -15.73
N GLU A 24 6.55 -3.96 -14.49
CA GLU A 24 7.17 -4.69 -13.38
C GLU A 24 6.57 -6.10 -13.24
N TRP A 25 7.43 -7.07 -12.92
CA TRP A 25 7.07 -8.48 -12.80
C TRP A 25 5.81 -8.73 -11.93
N GLY A 26 5.66 -8.01 -10.82
CA GLY A 26 4.49 -8.15 -9.94
C GLY A 26 3.17 -7.78 -10.63
N THR A 27 3.17 -6.81 -11.53
CA THR A 27 2.01 -6.44 -12.33
C THR A 27 1.77 -7.46 -13.44
N LEU A 28 2.83 -7.93 -14.10
CA LEU A 28 2.73 -8.96 -15.14
C LEU A 28 2.16 -10.28 -14.60
N LYS A 29 2.62 -10.73 -13.44
CA LYS A 29 2.10 -11.92 -12.73
C LYS A 29 0.58 -11.82 -12.50
N ASN A 30 0.11 -10.63 -12.14
CA ASN A 30 -1.31 -10.36 -11.90
C ASN A 30 -2.16 -10.42 -13.20
N TYR A 31 -1.61 -9.98 -14.33
CA TYR A 31 -2.24 -10.18 -15.65
C TYR A 31 -2.29 -11.68 -16.02
N GLY A 32 -1.20 -12.42 -15.83
CA GLY A 32 -1.18 -13.87 -16.05
C GLY A 32 -2.20 -14.62 -15.19
N THR A 33 -2.38 -14.21 -13.93
CA THR A 33 -3.43 -14.76 -13.05
C THR A 33 -4.83 -14.46 -13.58
N THR A 34 -5.05 -13.25 -14.12
CA THR A 34 -6.33 -12.86 -14.72
C THR A 34 -6.61 -13.66 -15.98
N GLN A 35 -5.61 -13.86 -16.84
CA GLN A 35 -5.69 -14.73 -18.01
C GLN A 35 -6.11 -16.15 -17.61
N LYS A 36 -5.47 -16.74 -16.59
CA LYS A 36 -5.83 -18.06 -16.08
C LYS A 36 -7.31 -18.14 -15.69
N TYR A 37 -7.82 -17.15 -14.95
CA TYR A 37 -9.24 -17.13 -14.58
C TYR A 37 -10.18 -16.97 -15.77
N ILE A 38 -9.81 -16.17 -16.78
CA ILE A 38 -10.60 -16.06 -18.00
C ILE A 38 -10.64 -17.40 -18.73
N THR A 39 -9.49 -18.06 -18.94
CA THR A 39 -9.45 -19.37 -19.60
C THR A 39 -10.25 -20.42 -18.82
N MET A 40 -10.17 -20.43 -17.50
CA MET A 40 -10.97 -21.33 -16.66
C MET A 40 -12.48 -21.03 -16.74
N PHE A 41 -12.87 -19.77 -16.87
CA PHE A 41 -14.26 -19.38 -17.08
C PHE A 41 -14.77 -19.88 -18.43
N LEU A 42 -14.00 -19.67 -19.51
CA LEU A 42 -14.34 -20.15 -20.84
C LEU A 42 -14.55 -21.66 -20.85
N ASP A 43 -13.62 -22.41 -20.26
CA ASP A 43 -13.66 -23.87 -20.19
C ASP A 43 -14.82 -24.38 -19.33
N LYS A 44 -14.91 -23.94 -18.06
CA LYS A 44 -15.86 -24.51 -17.10
C LYS A 44 -17.29 -24.01 -17.26
N HIS A 45 -17.47 -22.76 -17.69
CA HIS A 45 -18.79 -22.12 -17.73
C HIS A 45 -19.34 -22.03 -19.15
N LEU A 46 -18.49 -21.73 -20.15
CA LEU A 46 -18.91 -21.61 -21.55
C LEU A 46 -18.59 -22.85 -22.40
N ARG A 47 -17.87 -23.84 -21.84
CA ARG A 47 -17.46 -25.08 -22.53
C ARG A 47 -16.76 -24.82 -23.86
N THR A 48 -15.95 -23.77 -23.90
CA THR A 48 -15.16 -23.38 -25.08
C THR A 48 -13.74 -23.02 -24.66
N SER A 49 -12.79 -23.17 -25.56
CA SER A 49 -11.41 -22.72 -25.36
C SER A 49 -11.22 -21.24 -25.68
N ASP A 50 -12.11 -20.64 -26.48
CA ASP A 50 -12.01 -19.26 -26.94
C ASP A 50 -13.38 -18.67 -27.33
N VAL A 51 -13.42 -17.35 -27.49
CA VAL A 51 -14.56 -16.58 -28.00
C VAL A 51 -14.07 -15.43 -28.88
N PHE A 52 -14.85 -15.05 -29.89
CA PHE A 52 -14.56 -13.86 -30.67
C PHE A 52 -14.78 -12.60 -29.84
N LEU A 53 -14.00 -11.55 -30.10
CA LEU A 53 -14.17 -10.27 -29.41
C LEU A 53 -15.58 -9.69 -29.63
N SER A 54 -16.18 -9.91 -30.80
CA SER A 54 -17.55 -9.49 -31.13
C SER A 54 -18.63 -10.16 -30.27
N GLN A 55 -18.33 -11.31 -29.65
CA GLN A 55 -19.24 -12.00 -28.75
C GLN A 55 -19.22 -11.43 -27.32
N LEU A 56 -18.26 -10.55 -27.02
CA LEU A 56 -18.16 -9.91 -25.71
C LEU A 56 -19.27 -8.88 -25.53
N ASN A 57 -20.05 -9.05 -24.48
CA ASN A 57 -21.16 -8.17 -24.14
C ASN A 57 -21.27 -8.01 -22.62
N TYR A 58 -22.23 -7.19 -22.19
CA TYR A 58 -22.46 -6.95 -20.76
C TYR A 58 -22.72 -8.24 -19.96
N LYS A 59 -23.46 -9.20 -20.53
CA LYS A 59 -23.75 -10.48 -19.87
C LYS A 59 -22.48 -11.28 -19.62
N PHE A 60 -21.58 -11.35 -20.60
CA PHE A 60 -20.27 -12.01 -20.44
C PHE A 60 -19.50 -11.45 -19.23
N LEU A 61 -19.48 -10.12 -19.07
CA LEU A 61 -18.79 -9.47 -17.95
C LEU A 61 -19.41 -9.81 -16.59
N VAL A 62 -20.74 -9.84 -16.51
CA VAL A 62 -21.48 -10.19 -15.29
C VAL A 62 -21.27 -11.67 -14.94
N ASP A 63 -21.39 -12.57 -15.91
CA ASP A 63 -21.16 -14.00 -15.72
C ASP A 63 -19.72 -14.26 -15.26
N PHE A 64 -18.74 -13.56 -15.86
CA PHE A 64 -17.34 -13.66 -15.46
C PHE A 64 -17.11 -13.12 -14.04
N GLU A 65 -17.74 -12.00 -13.67
CA GLU A 65 -17.69 -11.48 -12.30
C GLU A 65 -18.27 -12.49 -11.29
N MET A 66 -19.41 -13.10 -11.60
CA MET A 66 -20.03 -14.13 -10.76
C MET A 66 -19.12 -15.34 -10.63
N PHE A 67 -18.53 -15.80 -11.73
CA PHE A 67 -17.54 -16.87 -11.72
C PHE A 67 -16.36 -16.56 -10.81
N LEU A 68 -15.78 -15.35 -10.89
CA LEU A 68 -14.66 -14.96 -10.03
C LEU A 68 -14.99 -15.05 -8.53
N LYS A 69 -16.23 -14.69 -8.15
CA LYS A 69 -16.69 -14.72 -6.75
C LYS A 69 -17.07 -16.13 -6.28
N ALA A 70 -17.53 -17.00 -7.17
CA ALA A 70 -17.94 -18.36 -6.85
C ALA A 70 -16.77 -19.36 -6.92
N HIS A 71 -15.79 -19.12 -7.80
CA HIS A 71 -14.67 -20.03 -8.00
C HIS A 71 -13.76 -20.09 -6.77
N GLN A 72 -13.53 -21.30 -6.27
CA GLN A 72 -12.56 -21.57 -5.21
C GLN A 72 -11.20 -21.93 -5.83
N PRO A 73 -10.17 -21.08 -5.67
CA PRO A 73 -8.83 -21.37 -6.18
C PRO A 73 -8.21 -22.55 -5.44
N THR A 74 -7.38 -23.35 -6.12
CA THR A 74 -6.69 -24.50 -5.51
C THR A 74 -5.60 -24.09 -4.51
N ASP A 75 -5.07 -22.89 -4.66
CA ASP A 75 -3.98 -22.32 -3.87
C ASP A 75 -4.45 -21.44 -2.71
N HIS A 76 -5.76 -21.21 -2.58
CA HIS A 76 -6.35 -20.34 -1.57
C HIS A 76 -7.54 -21.00 -0.88
N GLN A 77 -7.68 -20.78 0.42
CA GLN A 77 -8.76 -21.38 1.21
C GLN A 77 -10.15 -20.79 0.88
N LYS A 78 -10.21 -19.59 0.27
CA LYS A 78 -11.46 -18.85 0.04
C LYS A 78 -11.60 -18.33 -1.40
N PRO A 79 -12.84 -18.25 -1.93
CA PRO A 79 -13.12 -17.57 -3.20
C PRO A 79 -12.68 -16.10 -3.22
N CYS A 80 -12.59 -15.50 -4.42
CA CYS A 80 -12.19 -14.11 -4.54
C CYS A 80 -13.21 -13.17 -3.87
N GLY A 81 -12.75 -12.35 -2.93
CA GLY A 81 -13.55 -11.26 -2.39
C GLY A 81 -13.86 -10.18 -3.44
N GLN A 82 -14.85 -9.33 -3.17
CA GLN A 82 -15.33 -8.26 -4.07
C GLN A 82 -14.19 -7.44 -4.70
N ASN A 83 -13.27 -6.91 -3.88
CA ASN A 83 -12.20 -6.04 -4.38
C ASN A 83 -11.21 -6.81 -5.26
N THR A 84 -10.93 -8.08 -4.95
CA THR A 84 -10.06 -8.93 -5.76
C THR A 84 -10.70 -9.23 -7.11
N ALA A 85 -11.98 -9.60 -7.13
CA ALA A 85 -12.73 -9.80 -8.37
C ALA A 85 -12.72 -8.53 -9.23
N MET A 86 -13.00 -7.37 -8.64
CA MET A 86 -12.96 -6.09 -9.36
C MET A 86 -11.56 -5.76 -9.91
N LYS A 87 -10.47 -6.16 -9.24
CA LYS A 87 -9.11 -5.98 -9.78
C LYS A 87 -8.83 -6.85 -11.00
N HIS A 88 -9.39 -8.06 -11.06
CA HIS A 88 -9.36 -8.88 -12.27
C HIS A 88 -10.17 -8.23 -13.40
N ILE A 89 -11.36 -7.71 -13.07
CA ILE A 89 -12.21 -6.99 -14.03
C ILE A 89 -11.52 -5.72 -14.57
N GLU A 90 -10.84 -4.94 -13.73
CA GLU A 90 -10.07 -3.76 -14.18
C GLU A 90 -8.96 -4.14 -15.16
N ARG A 91 -8.22 -5.23 -14.91
CA ARG A 91 -7.19 -5.72 -15.82
C ARG A 91 -7.80 -6.21 -17.12
N PHE A 92 -8.93 -6.90 -17.05
CA PHE A 92 -9.66 -7.33 -18.24
C PHE A 92 -10.12 -6.13 -19.06
N ARG A 93 -10.66 -5.10 -18.42
CA ARG A 93 -11.02 -3.83 -19.06
C ARG A 93 -9.81 -3.18 -19.75
N LYS A 94 -8.61 -3.24 -19.17
CA LYS A 94 -7.41 -2.71 -19.84
C LYS A 94 -7.08 -3.45 -21.13
N MET A 95 -7.25 -4.77 -21.17
CA MET A 95 -7.09 -5.56 -22.40
C MET A 95 -8.15 -5.20 -23.43
N ILE A 96 -9.42 -5.05 -23.03
CA ILE A 96 -10.50 -4.62 -23.94
C ILE A 96 -10.30 -3.20 -24.46
N ASN A 97 -9.86 -2.26 -23.62
CA ASN A 97 -9.55 -0.90 -24.06
C ASN A 97 -8.43 -0.88 -25.11
N MET A 98 -7.45 -1.79 -25.03
CA MET A 98 -6.43 -1.94 -26.08
C MET A 98 -7.07 -2.42 -27.39
N ALA A 99 -7.96 -3.42 -27.35
CA ALA A 99 -8.67 -3.90 -28.53
C ALA A 99 -9.52 -2.80 -29.20
N ILE A 100 -10.22 -1.99 -28.41
CA ILE A 100 -10.99 -0.84 -28.91
C ILE A 100 -10.07 0.20 -29.54
N LYS A 101 -8.95 0.53 -28.88
CA LYS A 101 -7.97 1.50 -29.40
C LYS A 101 -7.37 1.07 -30.74
N TYR A 102 -7.26 -0.24 -30.98
CA TYR A 102 -6.76 -0.80 -32.23
C TYR A 102 -7.87 -1.18 -33.21
N GLU A 103 -9.10 -0.76 -32.94
CA GLU A 103 -10.26 -0.98 -33.82
C GLU A 103 -10.57 -2.47 -34.04
N TRP A 104 -10.15 -3.36 -33.12
CA TRP A 104 -10.51 -4.78 -33.13
C TRP A 104 -11.88 -5.05 -32.52
N LEU A 105 -12.47 -4.03 -31.89
CA LEU A 105 -13.77 -4.09 -31.27
C LEU A 105 -14.49 -2.76 -31.44
N GLU A 106 -15.59 -2.76 -32.19
CA GLU A 106 -16.37 -1.55 -32.47
C GLU A 106 -17.18 -1.07 -31.26
N LYS A 107 -17.67 -2.01 -30.43
CA LYS A 107 -18.56 -1.73 -29.30
C LYS A 107 -17.92 -2.12 -27.98
N ASP A 108 -17.86 -1.17 -27.04
CA ASP A 108 -17.33 -1.43 -25.69
C ASP A 108 -18.31 -2.26 -24.83
N PRO A 109 -17.99 -3.52 -24.46
CA PRO A 109 -18.83 -4.31 -23.56
C PRO A 109 -18.87 -3.72 -22.14
N PHE A 110 -17.87 -2.93 -21.75
CA PHE A 110 -17.77 -2.28 -20.44
C PHE A 110 -18.55 -0.97 -20.35
N GLN A 111 -19.19 -0.49 -21.43
CA GLN A 111 -19.85 0.81 -21.46
C GLN A 111 -20.86 1.00 -20.31
N LYS A 112 -21.61 -0.06 -19.98
CA LYS A 112 -22.60 -0.06 -18.88
C LYS A 112 -22.09 -0.73 -17.59
N PHE A 113 -20.86 -1.22 -17.57
CA PHE A 113 -20.30 -1.92 -16.43
C PHE A 113 -19.70 -0.94 -15.41
N LYS A 114 -20.19 -1.00 -14.16
CA LYS A 114 -19.70 -0.17 -13.05
C LYS A 114 -18.97 -1.04 -12.03
N ALA A 115 -17.65 -0.88 -11.97
CA ALA A 115 -16.84 -1.53 -10.95
C ALA A 115 -17.18 -0.95 -9.56
N SER A 116 -17.48 -1.81 -8.59
CA SER A 116 -17.82 -1.41 -7.22
C SER A 116 -16.84 -2.02 -6.22
N PHE A 117 -16.10 -1.16 -5.53
CA PHE A 117 -15.13 -1.55 -4.51
C PHE A 117 -15.71 -1.33 -3.11
N LYS A 118 -15.60 -2.34 -2.25
CA LYS A 118 -15.87 -2.18 -0.82
C LYS A 118 -14.73 -1.36 -0.20
N LYS A 119 -15.07 -0.27 0.50
CA LYS A 119 -14.10 0.51 1.28
C LYS A 119 -13.53 -0.41 2.36
N THR A 120 -12.22 -0.52 2.41
CA THR A 120 -11.49 -1.21 3.49
C THR A 120 -10.87 -0.15 4.39
N SER A 121 -11.21 -0.16 5.68
CA SER A 121 -10.48 0.63 6.66
C SER A 121 -9.08 0.04 6.81
N ARG A 122 -8.05 0.88 6.69
CA ARG A 122 -6.69 0.44 6.97
C ARG A 122 -6.46 0.58 8.46
N GLU A 123 -6.08 -0.53 9.08
CA GLU A 123 -5.68 -0.53 10.48
C GLU A 123 -4.29 0.12 10.62
N SER A 124 -4.02 0.61 11.82
CA SER A 124 -2.69 1.03 12.27
C SER A 124 -2.56 0.66 13.75
N LEU A 125 -1.32 0.61 14.24
CA LEU A 125 -1.08 0.38 15.67
C LEU A 125 -1.38 1.63 16.47
N THR A 126 -2.06 1.51 17.59
CA THR A 126 -2.13 2.59 18.59
C THR A 126 -0.76 2.77 19.23
N MET A 127 -0.55 3.89 19.93
CA MET A 127 0.71 4.11 20.64
C MET A 127 0.97 2.99 21.67
N VAL A 128 -0.07 2.56 22.40
CA VAL A 128 0.03 1.48 23.39
C VAL A 128 0.40 0.13 22.76
N GLU A 129 -0.14 -0.20 21.59
CA GLU A 129 0.25 -1.43 20.86
C GLU A 129 1.68 -1.34 20.32
N LEU A 130 2.06 -0.18 19.78
CA LEU A 130 3.40 0.05 19.26
C LEU A 130 4.45 -0.08 20.38
N THR A 131 4.22 0.58 21.52
CA THR A 131 5.10 0.50 22.70
C THR A 131 5.27 -0.93 23.21
N ARG A 132 4.17 -1.71 23.29
CA ARG A 132 4.26 -3.13 23.67
C ARG A 132 5.18 -3.93 22.76
N ILE A 133 5.12 -3.69 21.45
CA ILE A 133 6.03 -4.35 20.50
C ILE A 133 7.46 -3.84 20.72
N GLU A 134 7.68 -2.52 20.85
CA GLU A 134 9.00 -1.94 21.04
C GLU A 134 9.74 -2.53 22.26
N GLU A 135 9.06 -2.57 23.40
CA GLU A 135 9.59 -3.02 24.69
C GLU A 135 9.82 -4.54 24.75
N LYS A 136 9.17 -5.31 23.87
CA LYS A 136 9.36 -6.77 23.82
C LYS A 136 10.77 -7.09 23.33
N VAL A 137 11.54 -7.78 24.17
CA VAL A 137 12.84 -8.35 23.79
C VAL A 137 12.64 -9.81 23.39
N PHE A 138 13.16 -10.17 22.22
CA PHE A 138 13.15 -11.55 21.73
C PHE A 138 14.54 -12.18 21.86
N THR A 139 14.61 -13.35 22.48
CA THR A 139 15.84 -14.15 22.55
C THR A 139 16.19 -14.79 21.21
N ILE A 140 15.19 -15.04 20.36
CA ILE A 140 15.39 -15.56 19.00
C ILE A 140 15.87 -14.42 18.09
N PRO A 141 17.11 -14.47 17.56
CA PRO A 141 17.69 -13.35 16.81
C PRO A 141 16.87 -12.93 15.59
N LYS A 142 16.19 -13.89 14.93
CA LYS A 142 15.35 -13.60 13.76
C LYS A 142 14.07 -12.83 14.10
N LEU A 143 13.43 -13.13 15.23
CA LEU A 143 12.26 -12.36 15.68
C LEU A 143 12.66 -10.94 16.09
N GLN A 144 13.80 -10.81 16.80
CA GLN A 144 14.36 -9.51 17.15
C GLN A 144 14.68 -8.68 15.90
N GLN A 145 15.33 -9.28 14.90
CA GLN A 145 15.62 -8.64 13.61
C GLN A 145 14.33 -8.15 12.92
N VAL A 146 13.29 -8.99 12.84
CA VAL A 146 12.03 -8.62 12.18
C VAL A 146 11.29 -7.52 12.96
N LYS A 147 11.30 -7.59 14.28
CA LYS A 147 10.76 -6.53 15.16
C LYS A 147 11.44 -5.20 14.85
N ASP A 148 12.76 -5.17 14.84
CA ASP A 148 13.51 -3.93 14.62
C ASP A 148 13.26 -3.35 13.22
N LEU A 149 13.22 -4.18 12.18
CA LEU A 149 12.85 -3.74 10.83
C LEU A 149 11.43 -3.15 10.77
N PHE A 150 10.49 -3.74 11.50
CA PHE A 150 9.11 -3.27 11.57
C PHE A 150 8.99 -1.94 12.34
N ILE A 151 9.66 -1.81 13.48
CA ILE A 151 9.72 -0.56 14.26
C ILE A 151 10.39 0.54 13.44
N PHE A 152 11.50 0.23 12.75
CA PHE A 152 12.14 1.17 11.84
C PHE A 152 11.17 1.71 10.78
N SER A 153 10.35 0.83 10.17
CA SER A 153 9.32 1.26 9.23
C SER A 153 8.18 2.04 9.90
N CYS A 154 7.84 1.76 11.16
CA CYS A 154 6.87 2.55 11.93
C CYS A 154 7.33 3.99 12.16
N TYR A 155 8.64 4.24 12.23
CA TYR A 155 9.21 5.58 12.45
C TYR A 155 9.72 6.27 11.19
N THR A 156 9.75 5.59 10.04
CA THR A 156 10.17 6.18 8.75
C THR A 156 9.06 6.20 7.70
N GLY A 157 8.05 5.34 7.84
CA GLY A 157 6.98 5.18 6.84
C GLY A 157 7.42 4.53 5.53
N LEU A 158 8.66 4.05 5.44
CA LEU A 158 9.20 3.41 4.24
C LEU A 158 8.56 2.05 4.01
N ALA A 159 8.28 1.72 2.75
CA ALA A 159 7.75 0.40 2.40
C ALA A 159 8.86 -0.64 2.44
N TYR A 160 8.49 -1.92 2.59
CA TYR A 160 9.42 -3.05 2.62
C TYR A 160 10.47 -2.97 1.50
N ALA A 161 10.03 -2.76 0.25
CA ALA A 161 10.93 -2.73 -0.90
C ALA A 161 11.90 -1.56 -0.88
N ASP A 162 11.55 -0.45 -0.23
CA ASP A 162 12.42 0.72 -0.08
C ASP A 162 13.41 0.47 1.07
N VAL A 163 12.96 -0.07 2.21
CA VAL A 163 13.83 -0.43 3.34
C VAL A 163 14.93 -1.41 2.94
N MET A 164 14.60 -2.47 2.19
CA MET A 164 15.58 -3.48 1.73
C MET A 164 16.57 -2.94 0.69
N LYS A 165 16.36 -1.73 0.15
CA LYS A 165 17.25 -1.08 -0.81
C LYS A 165 18.12 0.00 -0.20
N LEU A 166 17.83 0.44 1.03
CA LEU A 166 18.57 1.50 1.67
C LEU A 166 20.04 1.12 1.82
N LYS A 167 20.90 2.09 1.55
CA LYS A 167 22.34 2.02 1.76
C LYS A 167 22.77 3.01 2.85
N PRO A 168 23.94 2.81 3.47
CA PRO A 168 24.52 3.80 4.39
C PRO A 168 24.64 5.20 3.77
N SER A 169 24.93 5.29 2.46
CA SER A 169 25.02 6.54 1.72
C SER A 169 23.71 7.32 1.61
N ASP A 170 22.56 6.66 1.82
CA ASP A 170 21.25 7.31 1.77
C ASP A 170 20.94 8.09 3.06
N VAL A 171 21.75 7.92 4.10
CA VAL A 171 21.65 8.66 5.36
C VAL A 171 22.60 9.86 5.31
N ILE A 172 22.01 11.06 5.24
CA ILE A 172 22.74 12.33 5.12
C ILE A 172 22.44 13.24 6.31
N LEU A 173 23.30 14.24 6.52
CA LEU A 173 23.03 15.32 7.45
C LEU A 173 22.09 16.34 6.79
N GLY A 174 20.96 16.64 7.43
CA GLY A 174 20.02 17.66 6.99
C GLY A 174 20.48 19.06 7.37
N MET A 175 19.74 20.07 6.88
CA MET A 175 19.99 21.49 7.17
C MET A 175 19.82 21.83 8.67
N ASP A 176 19.09 21.00 9.39
CA ASP A 176 18.87 21.09 10.83
C ASP A 176 20.00 20.42 11.66
N GLY A 177 21.05 19.92 11.00
CA GLY A 177 22.14 19.20 11.64
C GLY A 177 21.74 17.80 12.15
N LYS A 178 20.58 17.27 11.74
CA LYS A 178 20.10 15.93 12.12
C LYS A 178 20.25 14.95 10.96
N ALA A 179 20.14 13.65 11.24
CA ALA A 179 20.22 12.63 10.21
C ALA A 179 18.89 12.52 9.43
N TRP A 180 18.98 12.37 8.11
CA TRP A 180 17.84 12.23 7.20
C TRP A 180 18.08 11.06 6.25
N ILE A 181 17.03 10.30 5.94
CA ILE A 181 17.04 9.36 4.81
C ILE A 181 16.62 10.10 3.56
N THR A 182 17.44 10.02 2.52
CA THR A 182 17.10 10.47 1.16
C THR A 182 17.10 9.28 0.22
N THR A 183 15.94 8.95 -0.35
CA THR A 183 15.79 7.84 -1.29
C THR A 183 14.71 8.14 -2.34
N SER A 184 14.63 7.37 -3.42
CA SER A 184 13.50 7.44 -4.36
C SER A 184 12.59 6.22 -4.17
N ARG A 185 11.28 6.48 -4.07
CA ARG A 185 10.32 5.41 -3.83
C ARG A 185 10.20 4.52 -5.06
N LYS A 186 10.46 3.21 -4.93
CA LYS A 186 10.47 2.28 -6.09
C LYS A 186 9.16 2.33 -6.91
N LYS A 187 8.01 2.47 -6.24
CA LYS A 187 6.70 2.40 -6.92
C LYS A 187 6.32 3.65 -7.70
N THR A 188 6.76 4.83 -7.27
CA THR A 188 6.30 6.11 -7.82
C THR A 188 7.41 6.97 -8.37
N ASP A 189 8.67 6.55 -8.20
CA ASP A 189 9.89 7.28 -8.54
C ASP A 189 9.98 8.70 -7.95
N MET A 190 9.24 8.92 -6.86
CA MET A 190 9.24 10.21 -6.17
C MET A 190 10.38 10.24 -5.15
N PRO A 191 11.18 11.32 -5.09
CA PRO A 191 12.16 11.50 -4.04
C PRO A 191 11.44 11.64 -2.69
N VAL A 192 11.96 10.94 -1.69
CA VAL A 192 11.48 10.92 -0.32
C VAL A 192 12.63 11.32 0.58
N ARG A 193 12.40 12.35 1.39
CA ARG A 193 13.33 12.84 2.41
C ARG A 193 12.65 12.74 3.78
N ILE A 194 13.16 11.87 4.64
CA ILE A 194 12.56 11.58 5.94
C ILE A 194 13.56 11.92 7.05
N PRO A 195 13.24 12.84 7.96
CA PRO A 195 14.03 13.07 9.17
C PRO A 195 14.06 11.79 10.03
N LEU A 196 15.24 11.36 10.46
CA LEU A 196 15.38 10.18 11.30
C LEU A 196 15.05 10.50 12.76
N LEU A 197 13.99 9.85 13.26
CA LEU A 197 13.63 9.88 14.67
C LEU A 197 14.57 8.99 15.50
N GLY A 198 14.66 9.24 16.82
CA GLY A 198 15.60 8.57 17.71
C GLY A 198 15.57 7.04 17.61
N LYS A 199 14.37 6.45 17.64
CA LYS A 199 14.17 4.99 17.52
C LYS A 199 14.71 4.41 16.21
N ALA A 200 14.49 5.09 15.08
CA ALA A 200 15.02 4.64 13.79
C ALA A 200 16.55 4.73 13.75
N ASN A 201 17.13 5.79 14.33
CA ASN A 201 18.58 5.95 14.46
C ASN A 201 19.23 4.89 15.35
N GLU A 202 18.60 4.53 16.48
CA GLU A 202 19.06 3.47 17.36
C GLU A 202 19.17 2.14 16.60
N ILE A 203 18.14 1.79 15.83
CA ILE A 203 18.14 0.56 15.01
C ILE A 203 19.25 0.57 13.97
N ILE A 204 19.46 1.68 13.26
CA ILE A 204 20.58 1.81 12.30
C ILE A 204 21.93 1.54 13.00
N LYS A 205 22.14 2.12 14.20
CA LYS A 205 23.37 1.92 14.97
C LYS A 205 23.56 0.46 15.39
N THR A 206 22.50 -0.20 15.86
CA THR A 206 22.54 -1.62 16.27
C THR A 206 23.01 -2.54 15.13
N TYR A 207 22.60 -2.28 13.89
CA TYR A 207 22.91 -3.15 12.75
C TYR A 207 24.14 -2.72 11.93
N LYS A 208 24.78 -1.59 12.26
CA LYS A 208 25.90 -1.02 11.48
C LYS A 208 27.03 -2.03 11.18
N ASN A 209 27.37 -2.87 12.16
CA ASN A 209 28.45 -3.86 12.04
C ASN A 209 27.93 -5.30 11.85
N HIS A 210 26.65 -5.47 11.53
CA HIS A 210 26.06 -6.80 11.37
C HIS A 210 26.60 -7.48 10.10
N PRO A 211 27.04 -8.75 10.13
CA PRO A 211 27.67 -9.41 8.97
C PRO A 211 26.85 -9.35 7.68
N ALA A 212 25.54 -9.61 7.77
CA ALA A 212 24.63 -9.56 6.62
C ALA A 212 24.44 -8.15 6.03
N VAL A 213 24.66 -7.10 6.83
CA VAL A 213 24.56 -5.70 6.40
C VAL A 213 25.80 -5.33 5.63
N LEU A 214 26.98 -5.65 6.17
CA LEU A 214 28.28 -5.43 5.54
C LEU A 214 28.39 -6.18 4.21
N ALA A 215 28.04 -7.47 4.18
CA ALA A 215 28.12 -8.30 2.98
C ALA A 215 27.20 -7.83 1.83
N ALA A 216 26.08 -7.17 2.16
CA ALA A 216 25.10 -6.70 1.18
C ALA A 216 25.20 -5.20 0.89
N GLU A 217 26.15 -4.49 1.53
CA GLU A 217 26.28 -3.01 1.48
C GLU A 217 24.94 -2.28 1.71
N SER A 218 24.13 -2.83 2.60
CA SER A 218 22.79 -2.34 2.92
C SER A 218 22.83 -1.52 4.20
N LEU A 219 21.76 -0.78 4.51
CA LEU A 219 21.61 -0.07 5.78
C LEU A 219 21.13 -1.01 6.89
N LEU A 220 20.33 -2.01 6.54
CA LEU A 220 19.64 -2.92 7.44
C LEU A 220 19.63 -4.34 6.87
N PRO A 221 19.57 -5.38 7.72
CA PRO A 221 19.75 -6.75 7.26
C PRO A 221 18.59 -7.23 6.38
N ASN A 222 18.93 -7.72 5.19
CA ASN A 222 17.96 -8.18 4.21
C ASN A 222 17.21 -9.45 4.66
N ILE A 223 15.92 -9.51 4.33
CA ILE A 223 15.04 -10.66 4.56
C ILE A 223 13.92 -10.65 3.52
N SER A 224 13.46 -11.82 3.08
CA SER A 224 12.37 -11.90 2.11
C SER A 224 11.03 -11.44 2.70
N ASN A 225 10.20 -10.78 1.89
CA ASN A 225 8.90 -10.24 2.33
C ASN A 225 8.01 -11.34 2.94
N GLN A 226 8.03 -12.54 2.36
CA GLN A 226 7.22 -13.66 2.85
C GLN A 226 7.65 -14.10 4.25
N LYS A 227 8.96 -14.32 4.47
CA LYS A 227 9.48 -14.72 5.79
C LYS A 227 9.24 -13.63 6.82
N LEU A 228 9.50 -12.37 6.45
CA LEU A 228 9.27 -11.22 7.31
C LEU A 228 7.80 -11.14 7.78
N ASN A 229 6.82 -11.29 6.88
CA ASN A 229 5.40 -11.24 7.28
C ASN A 229 4.94 -12.50 8.03
N SER A 230 5.64 -13.64 7.89
CA SER A 230 5.39 -14.82 8.72
C SER A 230 5.78 -14.54 10.17
N TYR A 231 7.01 -14.06 10.38
CA TYR A 231 7.50 -13.72 11.72
C TYR A 231 6.73 -12.57 12.37
N LEU A 232 6.20 -11.63 11.59
CA LEU A 232 5.33 -10.58 12.14
C LEU A 232 4.05 -11.12 12.78
N LYS A 233 3.51 -12.25 12.28
CA LYS A 233 2.35 -12.89 12.92
C LYS A 233 2.71 -13.46 14.29
N GLU A 234 3.85 -14.15 14.38
CA GLU A 234 4.37 -14.66 15.65
C GLU A 234 4.64 -13.52 16.64
N ILE A 235 5.23 -12.40 16.18
CA ILE A 235 5.44 -11.20 17.00
C ILE A 235 4.10 -10.63 17.48
N ALA A 236 3.07 -10.59 16.62
CA ALA A 236 1.74 -10.12 17.00
C ALA A 236 1.17 -10.93 18.16
N ASP A 237 1.21 -12.26 18.03
CA ASP A 237 0.71 -13.20 19.03
C ASP A 237 1.48 -13.04 20.36
N LEU A 238 2.82 -12.99 20.30
CA LEU A 238 3.69 -12.87 21.48
C LEU A 238 3.61 -11.50 22.18
N CYS A 239 3.10 -10.47 21.50
CA CYS A 239 2.87 -9.14 22.04
C CYS A 239 1.39 -8.87 22.40
N GLY A 240 0.50 -9.85 22.19
CA GLY A 240 -0.94 -9.69 22.43
C GLY A 240 -1.59 -8.62 21.54
N VAL A 241 -1.15 -8.52 20.29
CA VAL A 241 -1.70 -7.59 19.29
C VAL A 241 -2.62 -8.37 18.36
N GLN A 242 -3.93 -8.11 18.46
CA GLN A 242 -4.96 -8.82 17.68
C GLN A 242 -4.99 -8.43 16.19
N LYS A 243 -4.36 -7.30 15.84
CA LYS A 243 -4.29 -6.82 14.45
C LYS A 243 -3.33 -7.67 13.64
N ASN A 244 -3.68 -7.91 12.39
CA ASN A 244 -2.81 -8.64 11.46
C ASN A 244 -1.57 -7.78 11.12
N LEU A 245 -0.46 -8.04 11.82
CA LEU A 245 0.81 -7.36 11.56
C LEU A 245 1.34 -7.74 10.18
N THR A 246 1.35 -6.76 9.29
CA THR A 246 2.06 -6.83 8.02
C THR A 246 3.06 -5.70 7.96
N PHE A 247 4.12 -5.83 7.16
CA PHE A 247 5.09 -4.74 7.05
C PHE A 247 4.45 -3.45 6.51
N HIS A 248 3.37 -3.55 5.73
CA HIS A 248 2.65 -2.36 5.27
C HIS A 248 1.87 -1.66 6.39
N LEU A 249 1.50 -2.39 7.45
CA LEU A 249 0.87 -1.80 8.64
C LEU A 249 1.80 -0.78 9.31
N ALA A 250 3.11 -1.03 9.32
CA ALA A 250 4.09 -0.09 9.88
C ALA A 250 4.01 1.30 9.24
N ARG A 251 3.83 1.34 7.92
CA ARG A 251 3.63 2.59 7.18
C ARG A 251 2.32 3.29 7.55
N HIS A 252 1.26 2.54 7.84
CA HIS A 252 0.01 3.10 8.36
C HIS A 252 0.18 3.65 9.76
N THR A 253 0.92 2.95 10.62
CA THR A 253 1.31 3.41 11.96
C THR A 253 2.13 4.69 11.90
N PHE A 254 3.11 4.80 10.99
CA PHE A 254 3.86 6.05 10.79
C PHE A 254 2.92 7.22 10.43
N ALA A 255 2.05 7.00 9.43
CA ALA A 255 1.16 8.02 8.92
C ALA A 255 0.11 8.49 9.94
N THR A 256 -0.35 7.59 10.82
CA THR A 256 -1.43 7.90 11.76
C THR A 256 -0.89 8.21 13.14
N THR A 257 -0.31 7.22 13.79
CA THR A 257 0.08 7.24 15.21
C THR A 257 1.33 8.08 15.44
N ILE A 258 2.34 7.97 14.57
CA ILE A 258 3.58 8.74 14.74
C ILE A 258 3.42 10.19 14.27
N THR A 259 2.70 10.43 13.17
CA THR A 259 2.65 11.77 12.56
C THR A 259 1.32 12.50 12.74
N LEU A 260 0.22 12.08 12.08
CA LEU A 260 -1.05 12.83 12.12
C LEU A 260 -1.58 13.06 13.53
N THR A 261 -1.49 12.05 14.41
CA THR A 261 -1.93 12.13 15.82
C THR A 261 -1.06 13.08 16.65
N ASN A 262 0.20 13.29 16.24
CA ASN A 262 1.12 14.24 16.87
C ASN A 262 1.18 15.58 16.12
N GLY A 263 0.08 15.97 15.47
CA GLY A 263 -0.07 17.32 14.92
C GLY A 263 0.57 17.56 13.56
N VAL A 264 1.30 16.60 12.97
CA VAL A 264 1.93 16.80 11.66
C VAL A 264 0.86 17.04 10.57
N PRO A 265 0.98 18.09 9.73
CA PRO A 265 0.02 18.35 8.66
C PRO A 265 -0.05 17.24 7.61
N ILE A 266 -1.23 17.01 7.04
CA ILE A 266 -1.46 15.92 6.07
C ILE A 266 -0.60 16.07 4.81
N GLU A 267 -0.32 17.29 4.39
CA GLU A 267 0.54 17.64 3.26
C GLU A 267 1.97 17.16 3.52
N THR A 268 2.48 17.42 4.73
CA THR A 268 3.79 16.96 5.18
C THR A 268 3.83 15.44 5.23
N VAL A 269 2.83 14.79 5.83
CA VAL A 269 2.74 13.31 5.86
C VAL A 269 2.68 12.73 4.45
N SER A 270 1.94 13.34 3.53
CA SER A 270 1.84 12.92 2.13
C SER A 270 3.21 12.94 1.44
N LYS A 271 4.02 13.99 1.68
CA LYS A 271 5.38 14.12 1.15
C LYS A 271 6.33 13.10 1.76
N LEU A 272 6.31 12.93 3.09
CA LEU A 272 7.14 11.95 3.81
C LEU A 272 6.87 10.51 3.34
N LEU A 273 5.62 10.22 2.99
CA LEU A 273 5.25 8.91 2.46
C LEU A 273 5.61 8.76 0.95
N GLY A 274 5.89 9.83 0.22
CA GLY A 274 6.05 9.76 -1.24
C GLY A 274 4.75 9.34 -1.93
N HIS A 275 3.62 9.91 -1.51
CA HIS A 275 2.35 9.78 -2.22
C HIS A 275 2.30 10.77 -3.39
N SER A 276 1.88 10.30 -4.57
CA SER A 276 1.71 11.15 -5.76
C SER A 276 0.58 12.17 -5.64
N GLY A 277 -0.29 12.04 -4.64
CA GLY A 277 -1.32 13.03 -4.34
C GLY A 277 -1.94 12.83 -2.96
N ILE A 278 -2.40 13.93 -2.38
CA ILE A 278 -2.96 14.01 -1.01
C ILE A 278 -4.17 13.08 -0.83
N ARG A 279 -4.93 12.82 -1.89
CA ARG A 279 -6.07 11.88 -1.87
C ARG A 279 -5.69 10.49 -1.38
N THR A 280 -4.45 10.05 -1.59
CA THR A 280 -3.95 8.77 -1.06
C THR A 280 -3.76 8.82 0.46
N THR A 281 -3.46 9.98 1.02
CA THR A 281 -3.29 10.23 2.45
C THR A 281 -4.64 10.44 3.16
N GLN A 282 -5.67 10.89 2.43
CA GLN A 282 -7.05 11.02 2.95
C GLN A 282 -7.71 9.68 3.34
N ILE A 283 -7.08 8.54 3.03
CA ILE A 283 -7.52 7.23 3.55
C ILE A 283 -7.50 7.16 5.08
N TYR A 284 -6.79 8.07 5.75
CA TYR A 284 -6.75 8.22 7.20
C TYR A 284 -7.82 9.19 7.75
N ALA A 285 -8.93 9.37 7.03
CA ALA A 285 -10.03 10.30 7.35
C ALA A 285 -10.42 10.32 8.83
N LYS A 286 -10.56 9.16 9.47
CA LYS A 286 -10.94 9.06 10.90
C LYS A 286 -9.96 9.80 11.83
N VAL A 287 -8.65 9.72 11.57
CA VAL A 287 -7.64 10.42 12.38
C VAL A 287 -7.68 11.91 12.11
N ILE A 288 -7.96 12.30 10.86
CA ILE A 288 -8.11 13.70 10.46
C ILE A 288 -9.34 14.31 11.15
N GLU A 289 -10.47 13.61 11.20
CA GLU A 289 -11.70 14.06 11.87
C GLU A 289 -11.45 14.30 13.37
N LYS A 290 -10.78 13.37 14.06
CA LYS A 290 -10.39 13.56 15.47
C LYS A 290 -9.50 14.79 15.63
N LYS A 291 -8.49 14.94 14.77
CA LYS A 291 -7.58 16.09 14.81
C LYS A 291 -8.32 17.41 14.59
N VAL A 292 -9.30 17.46 13.69
CA VAL A 292 -10.15 18.65 13.50
C VAL A 292 -10.84 19.02 14.81
N SER A 293 -11.37 18.05 15.55
CA SER A 293 -11.97 18.30 16.87
C SER A 293 -10.95 18.89 17.86
N ASP A 294 -9.76 18.29 17.95
CA ASP A 294 -8.70 18.73 18.86
C ASP A 294 -8.19 20.15 18.50
N ASP A 295 -7.98 20.42 17.20
CA ASP A 295 -7.56 21.72 16.69
C ASP A 295 -8.63 22.80 16.93
N MET A 296 -9.91 22.47 16.82
CA MET A 296 -11.03 23.39 17.10
C MET A 296 -11.13 23.73 18.59
N GLU A 297 -10.82 22.80 19.48
CA GLU A 297 -10.78 23.06 20.92
C GLU A 297 -9.64 24.03 21.27
N VAL A 298 -8.45 23.83 20.69
CA VAL A 298 -7.32 24.77 20.85
C VAL A 298 -7.68 26.16 20.30
N LEU A 299 -8.38 26.23 19.17
CA LEU A 299 -8.85 27.49 18.60
C LEU A 299 -9.88 28.18 19.50
N ARG A 300 -10.85 27.41 20.03
CA ARG A 300 -11.86 27.90 20.96
C ARG A 300 -11.20 28.54 22.19
N GLN A 301 -10.25 27.84 22.81
CA GLN A 301 -9.50 28.36 23.95
C GLN A 301 -8.74 29.66 23.63
N LYS A 302 -8.18 29.79 22.42
CA LYS A 302 -7.51 31.04 22.00
C LYS A 302 -8.48 32.19 21.78
N ILE A 303 -9.65 31.95 21.17
CA ILE A 303 -10.64 33.00 20.90
C ILE A 303 -11.35 33.41 22.19
N GLU A 304 -11.82 32.44 22.97
CA GLU A 304 -12.57 32.67 24.21
C GLU A 304 -11.65 33.14 25.34
N GLY A 305 -10.41 32.62 25.42
CA GLY A 305 -9.41 33.06 26.39
C GLY A 305 -8.90 34.50 26.16
N VAL A 306 -8.97 35.01 24.93
CA VAL A 306 -8.66 36.42 24.62
C VAL A 306 -9.79 37.35 25.09
N SER A 307 -11.01 36.85 25.27
CA SER A 307 -12.15 37.67 25.71
C SER A 307 -12.07 38.10 27.19
N LEU A 308 -11.24 37.44 28.01
CA LEU A 308 -11.06 37.79 29.43
C LEU A 308 -10.01 38.89 29.68
N ASN A 309 -9.14 39.19 28.72
CA ASN A 309 -8.06 40.18 28.89
C ASN A 309 -8.41 41.59 28.38
N ILE A 310 -9.56 41.77 27.73
CA ILE A 310 -9.98 43.07 27.19
C ILE A 310 -10.82 43.88 28.20
N THR A 311 -11.28 43.27 29.30
CA THR A 311 -12.17 43.92 30.28
C THR A 311 -11.45 44.59 31.47
N GLN A 312 -10.11 44.52 31.57
CA GLN A 312 -9.37 45.08 32.72
C GLN A 312 -8.57 46.37 32.45
N THR A 313 -8.64 46.97 31.26
CA THR A 313 -7.87 48.18 30.91
C THR A 313 -8.70 49.46 30.73
N GLN A 314 -9.96 49.50 31.17
CA GLN A 314 -10.78 50.72 31.15
C GLN A 314 -11.46 51.03 32.50
N THR A 315 -10.69 51.12 33.58
CA THR A 315 -11.07 51.92 34.76
C THR A 315 -9.80 52.40 35.44
N GLY A 316 -9.26 53.55 35.02
CA GLY A 316 -8.06 54.11 35.62
C GLY A 316 -7.51 55.31 34.87
N SER A 317 -8.30 56.38 34.77
CA SER A 317 -7.93 57.82 34.82
C SER A 317 -9.12 58.65 34.37
#